data_AF-A0A218QWU5-F1
#
_entry.id   AF-A0A218QWU5-F1
#
_cell.length_a   1.000
_cell.length_b   1.000
_cell.length_c   1.000
_cell.angle_alpha   90.00
_cell.angle_beta   90.00
_cell.angle_gamma   90.00
#
_symmetry.space_group_name_H-M   'P 1'
#
loop_
_entity.id
_entity.type
_entity.pdbx_description
1 polymer ?
#
loop_
_entity_poly.entity_id
_entity_poly.type
_entity_poly.pdbx_seq_one_letter_code
_entity_poly.pdbx_strand_id
1 'polypeptide(L)' 'MKQSTFEALLRVYDRLDEIVKDLNDLAEIELELEAFDDASLLQTRADILYEQMVNLDVVISELEG' A
#
# COMPACT_ATOMS: atom_id res chain seq x y z
N MET A 1 22.52 -10.48 -2.98
CA MET A 1 21.39 -10.42 -3.94
C MET A 1 21.79 -9.55 -5.14
N LYS A 2 21.17 -9.67 -6.32
CA LYS A 2 21.46 -8.75 -7.44
C LYS A 2 20.85 -7.37 -7.14
N GLN A 3 21.58 -6.30 -7.46
CA GLN A 3 21.09 -4.92 -7.34
C GLN A 3 19.72 -4.72 -8.04
N SER A 4 19.54 -5.32 -9.21
CA SER A 4 18.28 -5.30 -9.95
C SER A 4 17.08 -5.87 -9.18
N THR A 5 17.32 -6.82 -8.26
CA THR A 5 16.26 -7.38 -7.40
C THR A 5 15.87 -6.38 -6.31
N PHE A 6 16.86 -5.75 -5.68
CA PHE A 6 16.62 -4.71 -4.67
C PHE A 6 15.83 -3.53 -5.25
N GLU A 7 16.28 -3.01 -6.40
CA GLU A 7 15.57 -1.93 -7.11
C GLU A 7 14.16 -2.32 -7.53
N ALA A 8 13.91 -3.60 -7.82
CA ALA A 8 12.56 -4.08 -8.11
C ALA A 8 11.67 -4.07 -6.87
N LEU A 9 12.20 -4.45 -5.70
CA LEU A 9 11.46 -4.41 -4.44
C LEU A 9 11.10 -2.97 -4.06
N LEU A 10 12.06 -2.04 -4.15
CA LEU A 10 11.80 -0.60 -3.91
C LEU A 10 10.70 -0.06 -4.83
N ARG A 11 10.78 -0.32 -6.14
CA ARG A 11 9.73 0.13 -7.07
C ARG A 11 8.35 -0.45 -6.77
N VAL A 12 8.28 -1.66 -6.23
CA VAL A 12 7.00 -2.28 -5.84
C VAL A 12 6.49 -1.66 -4.55
N TYR A 13 7.37 -1.37 -3.59
CA TYR A 13 7.04 -0.64 -2.37
C TYR A 13 6.43 0.72 -2.69
N ASP A 14 7.10 1.53 -3.53
CA ASP A 14 6.61 2.87 -3.90
C ASP A 14 5.21 2.82 -4.54
N ARG A 15 4.98 1.83 -5.41
CA ARG A 15 3.67 1.63 -6.05
C ARG A 15 2.59 1.19 -5.07
N LEU A 16 2.93 0.39 -4.07
CA LEU A 16 1.98 0.00 -3.03
C LEU A 16 1.59 1.21 -2.18
N ASP A 17 2.55 2.08 -1.84
CA ASP A 17 2.29 3.32 -1.11
C ASP A 17 1.33 4.24 -1.89
N GLU A 18 1.55 4.43 -3.20
CA GLU A 18 0.65 5.18 -4.07
C GLU A 18 -0.76 4.57 -4.10
N ILE A 19 -0.88 3.24 -4.27
CA ILE A 19 -2.19 2.57 -4.31
C ILE A 19 -2.91 2.67 -2.95
N VAL A 20 -2.20 2.52 -1.84
CA VAL A 20 -2.79 2.65 -0.50
C VAL A 20 -3.34 4.06 -0.27
N LYS A 21 -2.60 5.09 -0.69
CA LYS A 21 -3.06 6.48 -0.64
C LYS A 21 -4.30 6.68 -1.50
N ASP A 22 -4.29 6.25 -2.75
CA ASP A 22 -5.43 6.37 -3.65
C ASP A 22 -6.70 5.71 -3.09
N LEU A 23 -6.57 4.52 -2.48
CA LEU A 23 -7.71 3.81 -1.88
C LEU A 23 -8.26 4.53 -0.65
N ASN A 24 -7.39 5.11 0.19
CA ASN A 24 -7.82 5.89 1.34
C ASN A 24 -8.51 7.19 0.92
N ASP A 25 -7.95 7.91 -0.05
CA ASP A 25 -8.53 9.14 -0.59
C ASP A 25 -9.92 8.86 -1.19
N LEU A 26 -10.07 7.77 -1.96
CA LEU A 26 -11.38 7.34 -2.48
C LEU A 26 -12.34 6.94 -1.36
N ALA A 27 -11.86 6.27 -0.32
CA ALA A 27 -12.72 5.90 0.80
C ALA A 27 -13.25 7.13 1.55
N GLU A 28 -12.44 8.17 1.72
CA GLU A 28 -12.88 9.44 2.29
C GLU A 28 -13.96 10.10 1.45
N ILE A 29 -13.81 10.09 0.12
CA ILE A 29 -14.85 10.59 -0.81
C ILE A 29 -16.16 9.79 -0.65
N GLU A 30 -16.11 8.46 -0.60
CA GLU A 30 -17.32 7.64 -0.43
C GLU A 30 -17.97 7.83 0.94
N LEU A 31 -17.19 8.12 2.00
CA LEU A 31 -17.73 8.50 3.31
C LEU A 31 -18.50 9.83 3.24
N GLU A 32 -17.98 10.83 2.53
CA GLU A 32 -18.67 12.11 2.33
C GLU A 32 -19.98 11.97 1.54
N LEU A 33 -20.05 10.95 0.66
CA LEU A 33 -21.25 10.61 -0.11
C LEU A 33 -22.23 9.68 0.64
N GLU A 34 -21.96 9.36 1.91
CA GLU A 34 -22.72 8.40 2.72
C GLU A 34 -22.78 6.97 2.11
N ALA A 35 -21.86 6.64 1.20
CA ALA A 35 -21.70 5.33 0.59
C ALA A 35 -20.84 4.40 1.48
N PHE A 36 -21.37 4.10 2.68
CA PHE A 36 -20.59 3.43 3.74
C PHE A 36 -20.06 2.04 3.37
N ASP A 37 -20.80 1.26 2.59
CA ASP A 37 -20.37 -0.07 2.15
C ASP A 37 -19.14 0.02 1.23
N ASP A 38 -19.14 0.99 0.31
CA ASP A 38 -18.04 1.23 -0.62
C ASP A 38 -16.82 1.81 0.10
N ALA A 39 -17.03 2.78 0.98
CA ALA A 39 -15.97 3.31 1.85
C ALA A 39 -15.30 2.22 2.70
N SER A 40 -16.10 1.35 3.32
CA SER A 40 -15.58 0.24 4.14
C SER A 40 -14.80 -0.76 3.30
N LEU A 41 -15.25 -1.05 2.07
CA LEU A 41 -14.53 -1.93 1.16
C LEU A 41 -13.17 -1.33 0.77
N LEU A 42 -13.14 -0.05 0.41
CA LEU A 42 -11.92 0.65 0.01
C LEU A 42 -10.89 0.69 1.16
N GLN A 43 -11.33 1.08 2.38
CA GLN A 43 -10.46 1.06 3.57
C GLN A 43 -9.90 -0.34 3.86
N THR A 44 -10.75 -1.37 3.83
CA THR A 44 -10.29 -2.75 4.06
C THR A 44 -9.24 -3.18 3.04
N ARG A 45 -9.34 -2.73 1.79
CA ARG A 45 -8.33 -3.02 0.76
C ARG A 45 -7.05 -2.23 0.97
N ALA A 46 -7.15 -0.96 1.37
CA ALA A 46 -5.99 -0.13 1.73
C ALA A 46 -5.21 -0.76 2.89
N ASP A 47 -5.89 -1.20 3.95
CA ASP A 47 -5.27 -1.83 5.12
C ASP A 47 -4.49 -3.10 4.75
N ILE A 48 -5.10 -3.99 3.96
CA ILE A 48 -4.43 -5.22 3.51
C ILE A 48 -3.17 -4.90 2.71
N LEU A 49 -3.23 -3.92 1.81
CA LEU A 49 -2.08 -3.54 0.99
C LEU A 49 -0.99 -2.84 1.82
N TYR A 50 -1.39 -2.03 2.81
CA TYR A 50 -0.46 -1.42 3.76
C TYR A 50 0.30 -2.48 4.56
N GLU A 51 -0.35 -3.55 5.03
CA GLU A 51 0.34 -4.66 5.69
C GLU A 51 1.36 -5.33 4.77
N GLN A 52 1.02 -5.53 3.48
CA GLN A 52 1.97 -6.08 2.51
C GLN A 52 3.15 -5.12 2.26
N MET A 53 2.89 -3.82 2.23
CA MET A 53 3.91 -2.78 2.09
C MET A 53 4.87 -2.77 3.29
N VAL A 54 4.36 -2.88 4.52
CA VAL A 54 5.19 -2.98 5.75
C VAL A 54 6.03 -4.24 5.73
N ASN A 55 5.47 -5.39 5.32
CA ASN A 55 6.25 -6.62 5.19
C ASN A 55 7.39 -6.47 4.16
N LEU A 56 7.14 -5.75 3.07
CA LEU A 56 8.13 -5.48 2.05
C LEU A 56 9.24 -4.53 2.55
N ASP A 57 8.88 -3.51 3.35
CA ASP A 57 9.82 -2.60 4.00
C ASP A 57 10.81 -3.32 4.92
N VAL A 58 10.31 -4.28 5.70
CA VAL A 58 11.15 -5.14 6.55
C VAL A 58 12.16 -5.91 5.71
N VAL A 59 11.72 -6.54 4.62
CA VAL A 59 12.60 -7.27 3.71
C VAL A 59 13.65 -6.34 3.08
N ILE A 60 13.25 -5.16 2.62
CA ILE A 60 14.17 -4.16 2.04
C ILE A 60 15.22 -3.73 3.08
N SER A 61 14.79 -3.40 4.30
CA SER A 61 15.66 -2.98 5.40
C SER A 61 16.67 -4.08 5.80
N GLU A 62 16.24 -5.34 5.85
CA GLU A 62 17.13 -6.48 6.10
C GLU A 62 18.19 -6.68 5.02
N LEU A 63 17.93 -6.20 3.79
CA LEU A 63 18.86 -6.31 2.67
C LEU A 63 19.85 -5.14 2.59
N GLU A 64 19.56 -4.00 3.25
CA GLU A 64 20.46 -2.85 3.38
C GLU A 64 21.46 -3.00 4.54
N GLY A 65 21.13 -3.80 5.57
CA GLY A 65 21.98 -4.11 6.72
C GLY A 65 23.10 -5.10 6.44
#